data_AF-A0A7S4S0G8-F1
#
_entry.id   AF-A0A7S4S0G8-F1
#
_cell.length_a   1.000
_cell.length_b   1.000
_cell.length_c   1.000
_cell.angle_alpha   90.00
_cell.angle_beta   90.00
_cell.angle_gamma   90.00
#
_symmetry.space_group_name_H-M   'P 1'
#
loop_
_entity.id
_entity.type
_entity.pdbx_description
1 polymer ?
#
loop_
_entity_poly.entity_id
_entity_poly.type
_entity_poly.pdbx_seq_one_letter_code
_entity_poly.pdbx_strand_id
1 'polypeptide(L)'
;ESGLSTFGKEGALAFKCGATRRFKTPTGERVRLESTDPYADSVTAFEKEAQAFFETKVARFDGDLFETTCRAKLQVANTDTMEAGTYCKTMCQAFRSTAQRASNTMVGSHAVGIDELKDQIREKEECINTAKASVDTCVSDWKSLAVLKSELVKLSEDIDSRFADVRDAMKALEDAGDQLDDLEEHLFEQEQALEDTVTKLDAAGVDTRVAEEVLAESKSKEKKLKEEIASASSELERLSAELKDAERAGNLVAKLKGNVEAVMELMDGFSEAALREPVRNVGFDDFPDDLSFPDPLETTQVAGDTKSSIAAVRDYCDNTALPAFAALKKSSSIDLAPLCEFEEPEAVFADITAQVKQRQSLVRNAIEQVIAMLTPYKFKQMLSKEAFAQAEEEDRDLVSEGQLAGLEKVKSVYMGKSSFYKYLIKWRLNGPFLKLIDQLEVLSDELAQAVETAKKNLAALQANLLAAQKELQDNIDKLAEAALKVDNSAAEKAELEECVESLKRQSTSMATN
;
A
#
# COMPACT_ATOMS: atom_id res chain seq x y z
N GLU A 1 24.99 -15.15 61.34
CA GLU A 1 25.36 -15.14 62.78
C GLU A 1 26.85 -15.34 63.10
N SER A 2 27.73 -15.64 62.13
CA SER A 2 29.15 -15.99 62.41
C SER A 2 30.21 -14.94 62.02
N GLY A 3 29.84 -13.72 61.62
CA GLY A 3 30.77 -12.77 60.96
C GLY A 3 31.53 -11.78 61.85
N LEU A 4 31.33 -11.79 63.17
CA LEU A 4 32.16 -10.99 64.08
C LEU A 4 33.20 -11.93 64.68
N SER A 5 34.46 -11.81 64.26
CA SER A 5 35.56 -12.57 64.85
C SER A 5 35.58 -12.34 66.36
N THR A 6 35.95 -13.39 67.12
CA THR A 6 36.10 -13.32 68.58
C THR A 6 36.98 -12.14 68.97
N PHE A 7 38.02 -11.86 68.18
CA PHE A 7 38.96 -10.76 68.37
C PHE A 7 38.35 -9.36 68.10
N GLY A 8 37.60 -9.18 67.01
CA GLY A 8 36.95 -7.91 66.68
C GLY A 8 35.82 -7.54 67.64
N LYS A 9 35.07 -8.56 68.11
CA LYS A 9 34.02 -8.38 69.11
C LYS A 9 34.59 -8.10 70.51
N GLU A 10 35.61 -8.85 70.94
CA GLU A 10 36.24 -8.66 72.25
C GLU A 10 36.99 -7.33 72.33
N GLY A 11 37.70 -6.94 71.27
CA GLY A 11 38.33 -5.62 71.16
C GLY A 11 37.32 -4.47 71.16
N ALA A 12 36.26 -4.57 70.35
CA ALA A 12 35.22 -3.54 70.32
C ALA A 12 34.49 -3.43 71.66
N LEU A 13 34.19 -4.53 72.36
CA LEU A 13 33.56 -4.45 73.69
C LEU A 13 34.53 -3.91 74.75
N ALA A 14 35.80 -4.32 74.74
CA ALA A 14 36.82 -3.88 75.70
C ALA A 14 37.13 -2.39 75.60
N PHE A 15 37.11 -1.81 74.39
CA PHE A 15 37.39 -0.38 74.16
C PHE A 15 36.13 0.45 73.89
N LYS A 16 34.93 -0.06 74.18
CA LYS A 16 33.65 0.61 73.83
C LYS A 16 33.64 1.15 72.38
N CYS A 17 34.11 0.29 71.48
CA CYS A 17 34.25 0.49 70.05
C CYS A 17 35.22 1.62 69.70
N GLY A 18 36.37 1.70 70.35
CA GLY A 18 37.44 2.67 70.01
C GLY A 18 37.52 3.91 70.90
N ALA A 19 36.81 3.94 72.04
CA ALA A 19 36.98 4.99 73.04
C ALA A 19 38.31 4.79 73.78
N THR A 20 39.33 5.58 73.45
CA THR A 20 40.59 5.61 74.21
C THR A 20 40.37 6.23 75.59
N ARG A 21 39.99 5.42 76.57
CA ARG A 21 40.20 5.74 78.00
C ARG A 21 41.10 4.69 78.62
N ARG A 22 42.00 5.14 79.50
CA ARG A 22 42.87 4.24 80.29
C ARG A 22 41.99 3.28 81.08
N PHE A 23 42.03 2.00 80.72
CA PHE A 23 41.36 0.95 81.49
C PHE A 23 42.18 0.65 82.75
N LYS A 24 41.49 0.50 83.89
CA LYS A 24 42.03 -0.17 85.08
C LYS A 24 41.30 -1.50 85.18
N THR A 25 42.03 -2.59 85.37
CA THR A 25 41.41 -3.87 85.73
C THR A 25 40.68 -3.75 87.08
N PRO A 26 39.77 -4.67 87.44
CA PRO A 26 39.16 -4.72 88.77
C PRO A 26 40.19 -4.80 89.92
N THR A 27 41.41 -5.24 89.62
CA THR A 27 42.56 -5.31 90.54
C THR A 27 43.44 -4.05 90.54
N GLY A 28 43.11 -3.03 89.75
CA GLY A 28 43.78 -1.72 89.77
C GLY A 28 45.04 -1.58 88.92
N GLU A 29 45.41 -2.61 88.15
CA GLU A 29 46.62 -2.61 87.33
C GLU A 29 46.40 -1.87 85.99
N ARG A 30 47.40 -1.08 85.60
CA ARG A 30 47.41 -0.33 84.32
C ARG A 30 48.08 -1.17 83.25
N VAL A 31 47.31 -1.79 82.37
CA VAL A 31 47.84 -2.49 81.20
C VAL A 31 48.03 -1.49 80.06
N ARG A 32 49.23 -1.44 79.48
CA ARG A 32 49.56 -0.63 78.30
C ARG A 32 49.28 -1.48 77.07
N LEU A 33 48.43 -1.01 76.17
CA LEU A 33 48.14 -1.69 74.91
C LEU A 33 48.95 -1.10 73.77
N GLU A 34 49.38 -1.97 72.84
CA GLU A 34 50.29 -1.68 71.74
C GLU A 34 49.62 -1.03 70.51
N SER A 35 48.29 -0.89 70.48
CA SER A 35 47.57 -0.26 69.36
C SER A 35 47.29 1.23 69.61
N THR A 36 47.62 2.07 68.63
CA THR A 36 47.34 3.52 68.61
C THR A 36 45.93 3.87 68.12
N ASP A 37 45.20 2.95 67.47
CA ASP A 37 43.82 3.17 67.00
C ASP A 37 42.97 1.86 66.98
N PRO A 38 42.34 1.51 68.11
CA PRO A 38 41.52 0.30 68.21
C PRO A 38 40.27 0.31 67.32
N TYR A 39 39.81 1.48 66.88
CA TYR A 39 38.66 1.61 65.98
C TYR A 39 39.04 1.13 64.58
N ALA A 40 40.14 1.66 64.04
CA ALA A 40 40.64 1.32 62.72
C ALA A 40 41.03 -0.17 62.61
N ASP A 41 41.65 -0.72 63.65
CA ASP A 41 42.02 -2.14 63.71
C ASP A 41 40.80 -3.06 63.63
N SER A 42 39.71 -2.69 64.31
CA SER A 42 38.46 -3.46 64.32
C SER A 42 37.75 -3.43 62.96
N VAL A 43 37.76 -2.29 62.26
CA VAL A 43 37.22 -2.16 60.89
C VAL A 43 38.03 -2.96 59.89
N THR A 44 39.37 -2.89 59.98
CA THR A 44 40.27 -3.62 59.08
C THR A 44 40.13 -5.14 59.27
N ALA A 45 40.03 -5.61 60.52
CA ALA A 45 39.82 -7.02 60.82
C ALA A 45 38.46 -7.51 60.28
N PHE A 46 37.40 -6.70 60.42
CA PHE A 46 36.08 -7.03 59.88
C PHE A 46 36.06 -7.06 58.34
N GLU A 47 36.75 -6.12 57.68
CA GLU A 47 36.84 -6.07 56.23
C GLU A 47 37.40 -7.36 55.63
N LYS A 48 38.50 -7.87 56.21
CA LYS A 48 39.13 -9.11 55.77
C LYS A 48 38.20 -10.33 55.90
N GLU A 49 37.45 -10.42 57.00
CA GLU A 49 36.48 -11.50 57.22
C GLU A 49 35.25 -11.37 56.33
N ALA A 50 34.75 -10.15 56.12
CA ALA A 50 33.63 -9.89 55.22
C ALA A 50 33.97 -10.30 53.78
N GLN A 51 35.18 -9.97 53.31
CA GLN A 51 35.68 -10.41 52.00
C GLN A 51 35.72 -11.94 51.90
N ALA A 52 36.37 -12.61 52.86
CA ALA A 52 36.45 -14.09 52.88
C ALA A 52 35.07 -14.78 52.96
N PHE A 53 34.11 -14.19 53.67
CA PHE A 53 32.76 -14.71 53.77
C PHE A 53 32.01 -14.64 52.44
N PHE A 54 32.08 -13.50 51.74
CA PHE A 54 31.41 -13.32 50.45
C PHE A 54 32.15 -13.97 49.27
N GLU A 55 33.44 -14.27 49.40
CA GLU A 55 34.18 -15.14 48.48
C GLU A 55 33.65 -16.57 48.45
N THR A 56 33.15 -17.08 49.59
CA THR A 56 32.74 -18.49 49.73
C THR A 56 31.23 -18.70 49.69
N LYS A 57 30.42 -17.64 49.80
CA LYS A 57 28.95 -17.74 49.84
C LYS A 57 28.28 -16.67 48.96
N VAL A 58 27.46 -17.13 48.01
CA VAL A 58 26.59 -16.26 47.21
C VAL A 58 25.34 -15.89 48.02
N ALA A 59 25.47 -14.89 48.88
CA ALA A 59 24.36 -14.34 49.66
C ALA A 59 24.27 -12.83 49.44
N ARG A 60 23.05 -12.32 49.19
CA ARG A 60 22.80 -10.87 49.17
C ARG A 60 22.83 -10.34 50.60
N PHE A 61 23.58 -9.28 50.82
CA PHE A 61 23.67 -8.62 52.11
C PHE A 61 22.41 -7.83 52.42
N ASP A 62 21.78 -8.12 53.57
CA ASP A 62 20.69 -7.32 54.15
C ASP A 62 21.29 -6.37 55.20
N GLY A 63 21.36 -5.09 54.85
CA GLY A 63 21.98 -4.07 55.69
C GLY A 63 21.19 -3.75 56.97
N ASP A 64 19.87 -3.88 56.95
CA ASP A 64 19.03 -3.50 58.09
C ASP A 64 19.02 -4.61 59.15
N LEU A 65 18.96 -5.88 58.72
CA LEU A 65 19.14 -7.03 59.61
C LEU A 65 20.55 -7.06 60.21
N PHE A 66 21.57 -6.73 59.41
CA PHE A 66 22.96 -6.67 59.86
C PHE A 66 23.15 -5.58 60.92
N GLU A 67 22.66 -4.37 60.67
CA GLU A 67 22.80 -3.25 61.59
C GLU A 67 22.09 -3.52 62.93
N THR A 68 20.89 -4.11 62.88
CA THR A 68 20.13 -4.53 64.07
C THR A 68 20.92 -5.58 64.88
N THR A 69 21.48 -6.58 64.20
CA THR A 69 22.25 -7.65 64.85
C THR A 69 23.57 -7.13 65.42
N CYS A 70 24.26 -6.24 64.71
CA CYS A 70 25.51 -5.62 65.16
C CYS A 70 25.30 -4.83 66.46
N ARG A 71 24.25 -4.00 66.51
CA ARG A 71 23.90 -3.21 67.69
C ARG A 71 23.55 -4.11 68.88
N ALA A 72 22.79 -5.18 68.65
CA ALA A 72 22.47 -6.16 69.69
C ALA A 72 23.72 -6.88 70.24
N LYS A 73 24.68 -7.25 69.37
CA LYS A 73 25.91 -7.96 69.77
C LYS A 73 26.93 -7.06 70.45
N LEU A 74 26.99 -5.78 70.09
CA LEU A 74 27.83 -4.76 70.73
C LEU A 74 27.14 -4.09 71.93
N GLN A 75 25.95 -4.55 72.33
CA GLN A 75 25.16 -4.07 73.48
C GLN A 75 24.89 -2.56 73.44
N VAL A 76 24.67 -2.01 72.25
CA VAL A 76 24.31 -0.59 72.07
C VAL A 76 22.80 -0.47 72.32
N ALA A 77 22.39 0.38 73.26
CA ALA A 77 20.97 0.63 73.52
C ALA A 77 20.26 1.14 72.26
N ASN A 78 19.03 0.69 72.01
CA ASN A 78 18.21 1.08 70.84
C ASN A 78 17.72 2.55 70.88
N THR A 79 18.24 3.37 71.78
CA THR A 79 17.87 4.78 71.93
C THR A 79 18.85 5.66 71.16
N ASP A 80 18.33 6.59 70.34
CA ASP A 80 19.13 7.52 69.51
C ASP A 80 19.98 8.53 70.29
N THR A 81 20.00 8.45 71.62
CA THR A 81 20.90 9.23 72.46
C THR A 81 22.30 8.64 72.40
N MET A 82 23.25 9.35 71.77
CA MET A 82 24.68 9.06 71.89
C MET A 82 25.04 9.00 73.38
N GLU A 83 25.28 7.80 73.93
CA GLU A 83 25.98 7.71 75.22
C GLU A 83 27.36 8.32 75.01
N ALA A 84 27.61 9.44 75.71
CA ALA A 84 28.81 10.24 75.55
C ALA A 84 30.07 9.38 75.77
N GLY A 85 30.74 9.05 74.66
CA GLY A 85 32.04 8.37 74.65
C GLY A 85 32.06 6.92 74.14
N THR A 86 31.11 6.47 73.32
CA THR A 86 31.23 5.20 72.56
C THR A 86 31.07 5.43 71.06
N TYR A 87 31.90 4.79 70.23
CA TYR A 87 31.79 4.88 68.75
C TYR A 87 31.08 3.68 68.13
N CYS A 88 30.33 2.91 68.92
CA CYS A 88 29.74 1.64 68.48
C CYS A 88 28.69 1.79 67.38
N LYS A 89 27.92 2.89 67.38
CA LYS A 89 26.96 3.21 66.30
C LYS A 89 27.70 3.40 64.97
N THR A 90 28.73 4.23 64.99
CA THR A 90 29.59 4.51 63.82
C THR A 90 30.33 3.26 63.35
N MET A 91 30.79 2.42 64.28
CA MET A 91 31.45 1.16 63.95
C MET A 91 30.51 0.15 63.29
N CYS A 92 29.27 0.00 63.78
CA CYS A 92 28.27 -0.85 63.12
C CYS A 92 27.90 -0.33 61.72
N GLN A 93 27.82 0.99 61.53
CA GLN A 93 27.61 1.58 60.21
C GLN A 93 28.81 1.33 59.29
N ALA A 94 30.04 1.49 59.78
CA ALA A 94 31.25 1.18 59.02
C ALA A 94 31.27 -0.30 58.60
N PHE A 95 30.96 -1.22 59.51
CA PHE A 95 30.87 -2.65 59.20
C PHE A 95 29.77 -2.94 58.17
N ARG A 96 28.59 -2.30 58.30
CA ARG A 96 27.50 -2.43 57.32
C ARG A 96 27.97 -1.98 55.93
N SER A 97 28.61 -0.82 55.83
CA SER A 97 29.12 -0.30 54.56
C SER A 97 30.20 -1.20 53.95
N THR A 98 31.10 -1.73 54.77
CA THR A 98 32.15 -2.66 54.33
C THR A 98 31.57 -3.98 53.84
N ALA A 99 30.63 -4.57 54.58
CA ALA A 99 29.95 -5.81 54.17
C ALA A 99 29.09 -5.62 52.92
N GLN A 100 28.38 -4.49 52.80
CA GLN A 100 27.63 -4.14 51.58
C GLN A 100 28.57 -4.01 50.38
N ARG A 101 29.72 -3.37 50.54
CA ARG A 101 30.71 -3.21 49.47
C ARG A 101 31.28 -4.55 49.04
N ALA A 102 31.69 -5.40 49.98
CA ALA A 102 32.17 -6.74 49.70
C ALA A 102 31.09 -7.59 48.99
N SER A 103 29.83 -7.51 49.44
CA SER A 103 28.71 -8.18 48.77
C SER A 103 28.47 -7.65 47.37
N ASN A 104 28.45 -6.33 47.15
CA ASN A 104 28.23 -5.74 45.83
C ASN A 104 29.33 -6.11 44.83
N THR A 105 30.59 -6.07 45.27
CA THR A 105 31.74 -6.43 44.43
C THR A 105 31.72 -7.89 44.01
N MET A 106 31.26 -8.80 44.89
CA MET A 106 31.26 -10.24 44.62
C MET A 106 29.96 -10.77 44.00
N VAL A 107 28.81 -10.15 44.31
CA VAL A 107 27.51 -10.50 43.69
C VAL A 107 27.41 -9.89 42.28
N GLY A 108 28.06 -8.76 42.02
CA GLY A 108 28.14 -8.16 40.68
C GLY A 108 28.95 -8.98 39.68
N SER A 109 29.88 -9.82 40.14
CA SER A 109 30.75 -10.68 39.30
C SER A 109 30.24 -12.13 39.16
N HIS A 110 29.26 -12.55 39.97
CA HIS A 110 28.69 -13.91 39.95
C HIS A 110 27.17 -13.98 39.78
N ALA A 111 26.52 -12.91 39.31
CA ALA A 111 25.11 -12.95 38.94
C ALA A 111 24.89 -13.72 37.61
N VAL A 112 24.90 -15.06 37.71
CA VAL A 112 24.41 -15.96 36.65
C VAL A 112 22.97 -15.54 36.30
N GLY A 113 22.75 -15.15 35.05
CA GLY A 113 21.44 -14.74 34.52
C GLY A 113 21.34 -13.31 33.99
N ILE A 114 22.33 -12.44 34.20
CA ILE A 114 22.33 -11.09 33.58
C ILE A 114 22.53 -11.19 32.07
N ASP A 115 23.45 -12.04 31.62
CA ASP A 115 23.66 -12.24 30.19
C ASP A 115 22.47 -12.94 29.55
N GLU A 116 21.83 -13.89 30.26
CA GLU A 116 20.58 -14.52 29.81
C GLU A 116 19.40 -13.51 29.75
N LEU A 117 19.31 -12.57 30.70
CA LEU A 117 18.35 -11.47 30.65
C LEU A 117 18.65 -10.48 29.50
N LYS A 118 19.92 -10.19 29.22
CA LYS A 118 20.31 -9.34 28.08
C LYS A 118 20.00 -10.02 26.74
N ASP A 119 20.20 -11.32 26.64
CA ASP A 119 19.86 -12.08 25.45
C ASP A 119 18.34 -12.21 25.29
N GLN A 120 17.58 -12.38 26.37
CA GLN A 120 16.11 -12.32 26.35
C GLN A 120 15.59 -10.93 25.95
N ILE A 121 16.21 -9.84 26.42
CA ILE A 121 15.86 -8.47 25.98
C ILE A 121 16.11 -8.32 24.49
N ARG A 122 17.29 -8.74 24.00
CA ARG A 122 17.63 -8.65 22.57
C ARG A 122 16.67 -9.47 21.71
N GLU A 123 16.34 -10.69 22.12
CA GLU A 123 15.36 -11.55 21.45
C GLU A 123 13.95 -10.93 21.44
N LYS A 124 13.52 -10.30 22.56
CA LYS A 124 12.23 -9.61 22.63
C LYS A 124 12.21 -8.32 21.82
N GLU A 125 13.31 -7.58 21.75
CA GLU A 125 13.46 -6.41 20.89
C GLU A 125 13.39 -6.81 19.40
N GLU A 126 14.06 -7.89 19.00
CA GLU A 126 13.96 -8.46 17.66
C GLU A 126 12.53 -8.93 17.33
N CYS A 127 11.85 -9.58 18.28
CA CYS A 127 10.45 -9.97 18.12
C CYS A 127 9.51 -8.76 17.98
N ILE A 128 9.72 -7.70 18.78
CA ILE A 128 8.94 -6.46 18.69
C ILE A 128 9.19 -5.76 17.36
N ASN A 129 10.44 -5.69 16.89
CA ASN A 129 10.76 -5.06 15.61
C ASN A 129 10.19 -5.87 14.44
N THR A 130 10.24 -7.20 14.49
CA THR A 130 9.61 -8.07 13.50
C THR A 130 8.08 -7.92 13.50
N ALA A 131 7.46 -7.85 14.68
CA ALA A 131 6.02 -7.64 14.81
C ALA A 131 5.59 -6.26 14.32
N LYS A 132 6.36 -5.21 14.60
CA LYS A 132 6.13 -3.85 14.08
C LYS A 132 6.23 -3.83 12.56
N ALA A 133 7.32 -4.36 11.99
CA ALA A 133 7.48 -4.47 10.55
C ALA A 133 6.31 -5.25 9.91
N SER A 134 5.83 -6.32 10.55
CA SER A 134 4.67 -7.08 10.09
C SER A 134 3.36 -6.29 10.16
N VAL A 135 3.18 -5.44 11.18
CA VAL A 135 2.01 -4.55 11.30
C VAL A 135 2.08 -3.44 10.26
N ASP A 136 3.23 -2.82 10.07
CA ASP A 136 3.43 -1.75 9.08
C ASP A 136 3.23 -2.28 7.66
N THR A 137 3.74 -3.48 7.37
CA THR A 137 3.46 -4.20 6.10
C THR A 137 1.97 -4.44 5.94
N CYS A 138 1.28 -4.95 6.96
CA CYS A 138 -0.16 -5.21 6.91
C CYS A 138 -0.98 -3.92 6.70
N VAL A 139 -0.61 -2.81 7.34
CA VAL A 139 -1.26 -1.50 7.16
C VAL A 139 -1.02 -0.95 5.76
N SER A 140 0.20 -1.10 5.22
CA SER A 140 0.55 -0.70 3.86
C SER A 140 -0.21 -1.51 2.82
N ASP A 141 -0.24 -2.84 2.98
CA ASP A 141 -1.00 -3.77 2.13
C ASP A 141 -2.50 -3.44 2.19
N TRP A 142 -3.02 -3.12 3.38
CA TRP A 142 -4.42 -2.73 3.55
C TRP A 142 -4.76 -1.42 2.84
N LYS A 143 -3.86 -0.41 2.90
CA LYS A 143 -4.04 0.85 2.17
C LYS A 143 -3.99 0.64 0.66
N SER A 144 -3.07 -0.19 0.18
CA SER A 144 -2.96 -0.55 -1.23
C SER A 144 -4.25 -1.25 -1.69
N LEU A 145 -4.68 -2.29 -0.96
CA LEU A 145 -5.95 -2.99 -1.22
C LEU A 145 -7.17 -2.06 -1.16
N ALA A 146 -7.17 -1.04 -0.31
CA ALA A 146 -8.25 -0.06 -0.25
C ALA A 146 -8.27 0.84 -1.50
N VAL A 147 -7.10 1.23 -2.02
CA VAL A 147 -6.98 1.95 -3.30
C VAL A 147 -7.41 1.04 -4.45
N LEU A 148 -6.93 -0.21 -4.52
CA LEU A 148 -7.38 -1.19 -5.51
C LEU A 148 -8.89 -1.35 -5.50
N LYS A 149 -9.46 -1.50 -4.30
CA LYS A 149 -10.89 -1.65 -4.12
C LYS A 149 -11.64 -0.40 -4.60
N SER A 150 -11.14 0.79 -4.30
CA SER A 150 -11.75 2.04 -4.78
C SER A 150 -11.71 2.14 -6.29
N GLU A 151 -10.59 1.79 -6.93
CA GLU A 151 -10.46 1.82 -8.39
C GLU A 151 -11.28 0.72 -9.05
N LEU A 152 -11.36 -0.48 -8.48
CA LEU A 152 -12.27 -1.54 -8.93
C LEU A 152 -13.74 -1.16 -8.78
N VAL A 153 -14.11 -0.40 -7.75
CA VAL A 153 -15.48 0.11 -7.57
C VAL A 153 -15.78 1.16 -8.64
N LYS A 154 -14.90 2.14 -8.87
CA LYS A 154 -15.08 3.12 -9.96
C LYS A 154 -15.15 2.44 -11.32
N LEU A 155 -14.27 1.47 -11.57
CA LEU A 155 -14.29 0.69 -12.81
C LEU A 155 -15.60 -0.10 -12.93
N SER A 156 -16.11 -0.67 -11.85
CA SER A 156 -17.42 -1.34 -11.82
C SER A 156 -18.56 -0.35 -12.07
N GLU A 157 -18.51 0.84 -11.50
CA GLU A 157 -19.52 1.90 -11.71
C GLU A 157 -19.48 2.41 -13.15
N ASP A 158 -18.30 2.62 -13.72
CA ASP A 158 -18.10 2.97 -15.14
C ASP A 158 -18.61 1.86 -16.05
N ILE A 159 -18.32 0.59 -15.74
CA ILE A 159 -18.89 -0.59 -16.41
C ILE A 159 -20.41 -0.54 -16.31
N ASP A 160 -20.96 -0.47 -15.11
CA ASP A 160 -22.40 -0.57 -14.88
C ASP A 160 -23.17 0.58 -15.54
N SER A 161 -22.60 1.79 -15.54
CA SER A 161 -23.12 2.96 -16.24
C SER A 161 -23.04 2.77 -17.76
N ARG A 162 -21.90 2.33 -18.31
CA ARG A 162 -21.71 2.13 -19.75
C ARG A 162 -22.58 1.00 -20.30
N PHE A 163 -22.81 -0.06 -19.52
CA PHE A 163 -23.68 -1.17 -19.92
C PHE A 163 -25.16 -0.93 -19.60
N ALA A 164 -25.52 0.18 -18.95
CA ALA A 164 -26.93 0.55 -18.80
C ALA A 164 -27.55 0.82 -20.18
N ASP A 165 -26.91 1.66 -20.99
CA ASP A 165 -27.41 2.02 -22.32
C ASP A 165 -27.47 0.82 -23.27
N VAL A 166 -26.49 -0.08 -23.18
CA VAL A 166 -26.47 -1.35 -23.93
C VAL A 166 -27.62 -2.25 -23.48
N ARG A 167 -27.85 -2.42 -22.17
CA ARG A 167 -28.98 -3.22 -21.67
C ARG A 167 -30.33 -2.63 -22.08
N ASP A 168 -30.46 -1.31 -22.03
CA ASP A 168 -31.66 -0.61 -22.47
C ASP A 168 -31.86 -0.79 -23.99
N ALA A 169 -30.79 -0.76 -24.77
CA ALA A 169 -30.81 -1.05 -26.20
C ALA A 169 -31.12 -2.53 -26.51
N MET A 170 -30.69 -3.49 -25.67
CA MET A 170 -31.07 -4.91 -25.80
C MET A 170 -32.55 -5.12 -25.52
N LYS A 171 -33.05 -4.54 -24.43
CA LYS A 171 -34.47 -4.60 -24.09
C LYS A 171 -35.32 -3.94 -25.18
N ALA A 172 -34.87 -2.80 -25.68
CA ALA A 172 -35.45 -2.11 -26.82
C ALA A 172 -35.52 -2.98 -28.09
N LEU A 173 -34.51 -3.82 -28.32
CA LEU A 173 -34.45 -4.78 -29.43
C LEU A 173 -35.38 -5.97 -29.20
N GLU A 174 -35.49 -6.44 -27.97
CA GLU A 174 -36.43 -7.50 -27.57
C GLU A 174 -37.87 -7.04 -27.75
N ASP A 175 -38.23 -5.87 -27.21
CA ASP A 175 -39.53 -5.22 -27.41
C ASP A 175 -39.85 -5.02 -28.91
N ALA A 176 -38.83 -4.67 -29.70
CA ALA A 176 -38.93 -4.53 -31.15
C ALA A 176 -39.12 -5.86 -31.88
N GLY A 177 -38.49 -6.94 -31.40
CA GLY A 177 -38.68 -8.30 -31.89
C GLY A 177 -40.11 -8.78 -31.64
N ASP A 178 -40.62 -8.60 -30.42
CA ASP A 178 -42.00 -8.94 -30.08
C ASP A 178 -43.01 -8.20 -30.98
N GLN A 179 -42.79 -6.90 -31.19
CA GLN A 179 -43.62 -6.10 -32.11
C GLN A 179 -43.58 -6.60 -33.55
N LEU A 180 -42.44 -7.15 -33.99
CA LEU A 180 -42.29 -7.70 -35.33
C LEU A 180 -43.01 -9.06 -35.45
N ASP A 181 -42.90 -9.90 -34.43
CA ASP A 181 -43.62 -11.18 -34.37
C ASP A 181 -45.15 -10.94 -34.42
N ASP A 182 -45.65 -9.95 -33.67
CA ASP A 182 -47.05 -9.52 -33.72
C ASP A 182 -47.45 -9.05 -35.13
N LEU A 183 -46.58 -8.28 -35.80
CA LEU A 183 -46.81 -7.81 -37.16
C LEU A 183 -46.88 -8.95 -38.18
N GLU A 184 -46.00 -9.95 -38.05
CA GLU A 184 -45.99 -11.13 -38.90
C GLU A 184 -47.25 -11.98 -38.72
N GLU A 185 -47.68 -12.20 -37.46
CA GLU A 185 -48.92 -12.89 -37.15
C GLU A 185 -50.14 -12.14 -37.72
N HIS A 186 -50.22 -10.83 -37.49
CA HIS A 186 -51.32 -10.03 -38.03
C HIS A 186 -51.37 -10.02 -39.55
N LEU A 187 -50.24 -9.95 -40.24
CA LEU A 187 -50.22 -10.05 -41.70
C LEU A 187 -50.71 -11.42 -42.19
N PHE A 188 -50.32 -12.49 -41.50
CA PHE A 188 -50.76 -13.84 -41.84
C PHE A 188 -52.28 -14.02 -41.64
N GLU A 189 -52.83 -13.52 -40.54
CA GLU A 189 -54.27 -13.53 -40.28
C GLU A 189 -55.05 -12.71 -41.32
N GLN A 190 -54.50 -11.55 -41.71
CA GLN A 190 -55.10 -10.73 -42.76
C GLN A 190 -55.12 -11.44 -44.11
N GLU A 191 -54.04 -12.13 -44.49
CA GLU A 191 -53.97 -12.89 -45.74
C GLU A 191 -55.08 -13.95 -45.81
N GLN A 192 -55.28 -14.70 -44.72
CA GLN A 192 -56.33 -15.72 -44.62
C GLN A 192 -57.73 -15.11 -44.70
N ALA A 193 -58.00 -14.05 -43.93
CA ALA A 193 -59.31 -13.40 -43.95
C ALA A 193 -59.65 -12.85 -45.35
N LEU A 194 -58.64 -12.31 -46.03
CA LEU A 194 -58.75 -11.80 -47.39
C LEU A 194 -59.07 -12.91 -48.40
N GLU A 195 -58.38 -14.06 -48.33
CA GLU A 195 -58.61 -15.21 -49.20
C GLU A 195 -59.99 -15.87 -48.97
N ASP A 196 -60.41 -16.00 -47.72
CA ASP A 196 -61.73 -16.49 -47.34
C ASP A 196 -62.86 -15.61 -47.88
N THR A 197 -62.68 -14.28 -47.82
CA THR A 197 -63.67 -13.31 -48.31
C THR A 197 -63.92 -13.45 -49.80
N VAL A 198 -62.85 -13.57 -50.58
CA VAL A 198 -62.93 -13.71 -52.05
C VAL A 198 -63.63 -14.99 -52.43
N THR A 199 -63.24 -16.10 -51.79
CA THR A 199 -63.84 -17.42 -52.04
C THR A 199 -65.34 -17.41 -51.78
N LYS A 200 -65.80 -16.70 -50.74
CA LYS A 200 -67.22 -16.58 -50.40
C LYS A 200 -67.97 -15.62 -51.32
N LEU A 201 -67.36 -14.51 -51.73
CA LEU A 201 -67.96 -13.56 -52.68
C LEU A 201 -68.15 -14.19 -54.07
N ASP A 202 -67.17 -14.96 -54.55
CA ASP A 202 -67.27 -15.73 -55.80
C ASP A 202 -68.38 -16.79 -55.72
N ALA A 203 -68.47 -17.51 -54.60
CA ALA A 203 -69.53 -18.50 -54.39
C ALA A 203 -70.95 -17.90 -54.39
N ALA A 204 -71.08 -16.63 -53.97
CA ALA A 204 -72.35 -15.90 -53.92
C ALA A 204 -72.76 -15.25 -55.26
N GLY A 205 -71.98 -15.42 -56.34
CA GLY A 205 -72.32 -14.95 -57.69
C GLY A 205 -72.35 -13.42 -57.85
N VAL A 206 -71.72 -12.69 -56.94
CA VAL A 206 -71.55 -11.23 -57.01
C VAL A 206 -70.58 -10.90 -58.15
N ASP A 207 -70.79 -9.80 -58.90
CA ASP A 207 -69.80 -9.32 -59.88
C ASP A 207 -68.52 -8.90 -59.13
N THR A 208 -67.56 -9.83 -59.05
CA THR A 208 -66.36 -9.71 -58.24
C THR A 208 -65.27 -8.88 -58.89
N ARG A 209 -65.46 -8.30 -60.08
CA ARG A 209 -64.37 -7.59 -60.78
C ARG A 209 -63.80 -6.40 -59.99
N VAL A 210 -64.65 -5.68 -59.25
CA VAL A 210 -64.21 -4.61 -58.33
C VAL A 210 -63.56 -5.19 -57.07
N ALA A 211 -64.02 -6.36 -56.61
CA ALA A 211 -63.43 -7.11 -55.50
C ALA A 211 -62.02 -7.62 -55.85
N GLU A 212 -61.84 -8.14 -57.06
CA GLU A 212 -60.58 -8.64 -57.59
C GLU A 212 -59.54 -7.51 -57.73
N GLU A 213 -59.95 -6.31 -58.17
CA GLU A 213 -59.07 -5.13 -58.25
C GLU A 213 -58.62 -4.66 -56.85
N VAL A 214 -59.56 -4.53 -55.91
CA VAL A 214 -59.28 -4.19 -54.50
C VAL A 214 -58.36 -5.24 -53.86
N LEU A 215 -58.64 -6.52 -54.11
CA LEU A 215 -57.86 -7.64 -53.63
C LEU A 215 -56.43 -7.61 -54.16
N ALA A 216 -56.27 -7.36 -55.46
CA ALA A 216 -54.95 -7.27 -56.09
C ALA A 216 -54.13 -6.12 -55.50
N GLU A 217 -54.75 -4.97 -55.24
CA GLU A 217 -54.10 -3.84 -54.59
C GLU A 217 -53.72 -4.15 -53.14
N SER A 218 -54.63 -4.78 -52.37
CA SER A 218 -54.39 -5.16 -50.99
C SER A 218 -53.28 -6.22 -50.87
N LYS A 219 -53.30 -7.27 -51.70
CA LYS A 219 -52.22 -8.27 -51.81
C LYS A 219 -50.88 -7.63 -52.19
N SER A 220 -50.88 -6.63 -53.06
CA SER A 220 -49.65 -5.90 -53.41
C SER A 220 -49.10 -5.09 -52.24
N LYS A 221 -49.96 -4.45 -51.44
CA LYS A 221 -49.56 -3.71 -50.23
C LYS A 221 -49.05 -4.67 -49.16
N GLU A 222 -49.76 -5.77 -48.95
CA GLU A 222 -49.41 -6.81 -47.98
C GLU A 222 -48.05 -7.44 -48.32
N LYS A 223 -47.81 -7.78 -49.59
CA LYS A 223 -46.50 -8.28 -50.04
C LYS A 223 -45.38 -7.29 -49.76
N LYS A 224 -45.61 -6.00 -50.03
CA LYS A 224 -44.63 -4.94 -49.77
C LYS A 224 -44.34 -4.83 -48.27
N LEU A 225 -45.37 -4.88 -47.42
CA LEU A 225 -45.22 -4.87 -45.97
C LEU A 225 -44.44 -6.11 -45.47
N LYS A 226 -44.71 -7.30 -46.01
CA LYS A 226 -43.95 -8.52 -45.71
C LYS A 226 -42.46 -8.39 -46.08
N GLU A 227 -42.16 -7.81 -47.24
CA GLU A 227 -40.76 -7.56 -47.65
C GLU A 227 -40.08 -6.54 -46.73
N GLU A 228 -40.78 -5.48 -46.33
CA GLU A 228 -40.27 -4.46 -45.39
C GLU A 228 -40.07 -5.03 -43.97
N ILE A 229 -40.98 -5.88 -43.49
CA ILE A 229 -40.90 -6.58 -42.20
C ILE A 229 -39.76 -7.60 -42.20
N ALA A 230 -39.63 -8.43 -43.25
CA ALA A 230 -38.50 -9.35 -43.36
C ALA A 230 -37.15 -8.62 -43.36
N SER A 231 -37.08 -7.43 -44.00
CA SER A 231 -35.89 -6.59 -43.95
C SER A 231 -35.64 -6.02 -42.55
N ALA A 232 -36.69 -5.59 -41.84
CA ALA A 232 -36.58 -5.09 -40.47
C ALA A 232 -36.13 -6.19 -39.50
N SER A 233 -36.68 -7.41 -39.66
CA SER A 233 -36.31 -8.61 -38.90
C SER A 233 -34.82 -8.92 -39.01
N SER A 234 -34.32 -9.03 -40.25
CA SER A 234 -32.90 -9.30 -40.51
C SER A 234 -31.98 -8.22 -39.92
N GLU A 235 -32.42 -6.96 -39.92
CA GLU A 235 -31.65 -5.86 -39.33
C GLU A 235 -31.66 -5.91 -37.80
N LEU A 236 -32.78 -6.26 -37.17
CA LEU A 236 -32.88 -6.45 -35.72
C LEU A 236 -32.02 -7.62 -35.25
N GLU A 237 -32.03 -8.75 -35.96
CA GLU A 237 -31.15 -9.90 -35.66
C GLU A 237 -29.67 -9.49 -35.72
N ARG A 238 -29.28 -8.74 -36.76
CA ARG A 238 -27.92 -8.22 -36.93
C ARG A 238 -27.53 -7.30 -35.78
N LEU A 239 -28.37 -6.31 -35.47
CA LEU A 239 -28.13 -5.37 -34.38
C LEU A 239 -28.04 -6.08 -33.02
N SER A 240 -28.91 -7.06 -32.76
CA SER A 240 -28.87 -7.87 -31.54
C SER A 240 -27.56 -8.62 -31.39
N ALA A 241 -27.07 -9.25 -32.46
CA ALA A 241 -25.80 -9.95 -32.45
C ALA A 241 -24.62 -9.00 -32.20
N GLU A 242 -24.58 -7.86 -32.89
CA GLU A 242 -23.53 -6.85 -32.75
C GLU A 242 -23.51 -6.23 -31.35
N LEU A 243 -24.67 -5.93 -30.79
CA LEU A 243 -24.81 -5.32 -29.46
C LEU A 243 -24.38 -6.28 -28.35
N LYS A 244 -24.69 -7.57 -28.50
CA LYS A 244 -24.21 -8.64 -27.61
C LYS A 244 -22.69 -8.84 -27.68
N ASP A 245 -22.13 -8.77 -28.88
CA ASP A 245 -20.69 -8.87 -29.08
C ASP A 245 -19.95 -7.64 -28.52
N ALA A 246 -20.52 -6.43 -28.69
CA ALA A 246 -20.00 -5.20 -28.10
C ALA A 246 -20.06 -5.24 -26.56
N GLU A 247 -21.17 -5.69 -25.97
CA GLU A 247 -21.32 -5.87 -24.52
C GLU A 247 -20.25 -6.83 -23.98
N ARG A 248 -20.07 -7.97 -24.64
CA ARG A 248 -19.08 -8.97 -24.25
C ARG A 248 -17.66 -8.44 -24.37
N ALA A 249 -17.34 -7.74 -25.46
CA ALA A 249 -16.05 -7.11 -25.67
C ALA A 249 -15.76 -6.10 -24.56
N GLY A 250 -16.72 -5.24 -24.23
CA GLY A 250 -16.56 -4.22 -23.21
C GLY A 250 -16.30 -4.82 -21.84
N ASN A 251 -17.09 -5.84 -21.46
CA ASN A 251 -16.92 -6.57 -20.20
C ASN A 251 -15.53 -7.23 -20.09
N LEU A 252 -15.04 -7.82 -21.18
CA LEU A 252 -13.71 -8.43 -21.20
C LEU A 252 -12.60 -7.39 -21.09
N VAL A 253 -12.73 -6.26 -21.80
CA VAL A 253 -11.73 -5.20 -21.75
C VAL A 253 -11.68 -4.56 -20.38
N ALA A 254 -12.82 -4.32 -19.73
CA ALA A 254 -12.85 -3.75 -18.39
C ALA A 254 -12.26 -4.72 -17.34
N LYS A 255 -12.58 -6.02 -17.42
CA LYS A 255 -11.92 -7.04 -16.59
C LYS A 255 -10.41 -7.09 -16.83
N LEU A 256 -9.98 -6.98 -18.09
CA LEU A 256 -8.56 -6.94 -18.43
C LEU A 256 -7.90 -5.69 -17.83
N LYS A 257 -8.54 -4.52 -17.93
CA LYS A 257 -8.09 -3.25 -17.34
C LYS A 257 -7.83 -3.43 -15.83
N GLY A 258 -8.83 -3.90 -15.09
CA GLY A 258 -8.72 -4.12 -13.65
C GLY A 258 -7.67 -5.18 -13.28
N ASN A 259 -7.53 -6.25 -14.06
CA ASN A 259 -6.47 -7.24 -13.83
C ASN A 259 -5.07 -6.66 -14.07
N VAL A 260 -4.90 -5.80 -15.09
CA VAL A 260 -3.60 -5.16 -15.36
C VAL A 260 -3.26 -4.16 -14.26
N GLU A 261 -4.23 -3.39 -13.77
CA GLU A 261 -4.09 -2.50 -12.61
C GLU A 261 -3.68 -3.27 -11.35
N ALA A 262 -4.37 -4.38 -11.04
CA ALA A 262 -4.01 -5.23 -9.90
C ALA A 262 -2.58 -5.79 -10.02
N VAL A 263 -2.15 -6.18 -11.23
CA VAL A 263 -0.77 -6.62 -11.44
C VAL A 263 0.22 -5.47 -11.22
N MET A 264 -0.08 -4.25 -11.67
CA MET A 264 0.80 -3.10 -11.44
C MET A 264 0.90 -2.72 -9.97
N GLU A 265 -0.20 -2.81 -9.23
CA GLU A 265 -0.18 -2.63 -7.79
C GLU A 265 0.68 -3.68 -7.10
N LEU A 266 0.56 -4.95 -7.48
CA LEU A 266 1.44 -6.01 -6.97
C LEU A 266 2.91 -5.75 -7.29
N MET A 267 3.22 -5.21 -8.47
CA MET A 267 4.58 -4.87 -8.87
C MET A 267 5.15 -3.70 -8.07
N ASP A 268 4.32 -2.70 -7.78
CA ASP A 268 4.69 -1.56 -6.91
C ASP A 268 4.85 -2.01 -5.46
N GLY A 269 3.93 -2.81 -4.93
CA GLY A 269 4.00 -3.41 -3.60
C GLY A 269 5.22 -4.33 -3.43
N PHE A 270 5.59 -5.10 -4.45
CA PHE A 270 6.85 -5.85 -4.44
C PHE A 270 8.05 -4.92 -4.39
N SER A 271 8.05 -3.81 -5.13
CA SER A 271 9.11 -2.80 -5.04
C SER A 271 9.14 -2.13 -3.66
N GLU A 272 7.99 -1.92 -3.03
CA GLU A 272 7.90 -1.38 -1.68
C GLU A 272 8.56 -2.35 -0.69
N ALA A 273 8.11 -3.60 -0.64
CA ALA A 273 8.57 -4.60 0.31
C ALA A 273 10.01 -5.08 0.08
N ALA A 274 10.44 -5.23 -1.18
CA ALA A 274 11.75 -5.80 -1.50
C ALA A 274 12.87 -4.75 -1.59
N LEU A 275 12.53 -3.48 -1.81
CA LEU A 275 13.51 -2.43 -2.09
C LEU A 275 13.34 -1.21 -1.20
N ARG A 276 12.18 -0.55 -1.22
CA ARG A 276 12.01 0.74 -0.54
C ARG A 276 12.03 0.60 0.98
N GLU A 277 11.20 -0.29 1.51
CA GLU A 277 11.07 -0.52 2.95
C GLU A 277 12.40 -0.99 3.59
N PRO A 278 13.14 -1.97 3.03
CA PRO A 278 14.46 -2.31 3.57
C PRO A 278 15.46 -1.16 3.57
N VAL A 279 15.44 -0.31 2.53
CA VAL A 279 16.34 0.84 2.41
C VAL A 279 15.97 1.95 3.42
N ARG A 280 14.67 2.17 3.67
CA ARG A 280 14.21 3.05 4.77
C ARG A 280 14.68 2.53 6.13
N ASN A 281 14.56 1.23 6.37
CA ASN A 281 14.92 0.60 7.65
C ASN A 281 16.43 0.68 7.99
N VAL A 282 17.30 0.88 7.00
CA VAL A 282 18.73 1.14 7.23
C VAL A 282 19.06 2.64 7.38
N GLY A 283 18.04 3.51 7.41
CA GLY A 283 18.16 4.94 7.72
C GLY A 283 18.26 5.87 6.51
N PHE A 284 17.94 5.40 5.30
CA PHE A 284 17.79 6.29 4.14
C PHE A 284 16.33 6.75 4.03
N ASP A 285 16.08 8.00 4.39
CA ASP A 285 14.77 8.63 4.19
C ASP A 285 14.52 8.91 2.70
N ASP A 286 13.24 8.94 2.32
CA ASP A 286 12.80 9.26 0.95
C ASP A 286 13.27 10.65 0.48
N PHE A 287 13.44 11.57 1.44
CA PHE A 287 13.83 12.96 1.21
C PHE A 287 14.73 13.44 2.36
N PRO A 288 16.04 13.18 2.32
CA PRO A 288 16.94 13.70 3.33
C PRO A 288 17.01 15.23 3.21
N ASP A 289 16.56 15.93 4.26
CA ASP A 289 16.54 17.39 4.30
C ASP A 289 17.97 18.01 4.32
N ASP A 290 19.01 17.18 4.56
CA ASP A 290 20.41 17.62 4.73
C ASP A 290 21.43 16.66 4.07
N LEU A 291 21.43 16.58 2.74
CA LEU A 291 22.62 16.11 2.01
C LEU A 291 23.70 17.20 1.91
N SER A 292 23.85 18.05 2.93
CA SER A 292 24.95 19.02 2.94
C SER A 292 26.24 18.31 3.32
N PHE A 293 27.05 18.04 2.31
CA PHE A 293 28.48 17.99 2.54
C PHE A 293 28.90 19.44 2.81
N PRO A 294 29.63 19.73 3.90
CA PRO A 294 30.04 21.10 4.20
C PRO A 294 30.87 21.66 3.03
N ASP A 295 30.37 22.73 2.42
CA ASP A 295 31.03 23.44 1.32
C ASP A 295 31.38 24.89 1.73
N PRO A 296 32.60 25.38 1.45
CA PRO A 296 33.77 24.65 0.95
C PRO A 296 34.57 23.93 2.06
N LEU A 297 35.09 22.74 1.77
CA LEU A 297 35.96 21.97 2.69
C LEU A 297 37.14 22.79 3.23
N GLU A 298 37.68 23.68 2.40
CA GLU A 298 38.81 24.55 2.70
C GLU A 298 38.53 25.58 3.79
N THR A 299 37.25 25.89 4.06
CA THR A 299 36.86 26.85 5.10
C THR A 299 36.61 26.20 6.45
N THR A 300 36.77 24.87 6.55
CA THR A 300 36.58 24.15 7.81
C THR A 300 37.78 24.35 8.75
N GLN A 301 37.52 24.36 10.07
CA GLN A 301 38.59 24.42 11.08
C GLN A 301 39.61 23.29 10.89
N VAL A 302 39.12 22.08 10.58
CA VAL A 302 39.95 20.89 10.37
C VAL A 302 40.90 21.06 9.18
N ALA A 303 40.46 21.70 8.10
CA ALA A 303 41.31 22.01 6.96
C ALA A 303 42.44 22.99 7.36
N GLY A 304 42.12 24.02 8.15
CA GLY A 304 43.10 24.95 8.71
C GLY A 304 44.14 24.28 9.62
N ASP A 305 43.68 23.41 10.52
CA ASP A 305 44.53 22.66 11.45
C ASP A 305 45.43 21.65 10.71
N THR A 306 44.89 20.99 9.68
CA THR A 306 45.64 20.05 8.83
C THR A 306 46.74 20.78 8.06
N LYS A 307 46.41 21.91 7.41
CA LYS A 307 47.40 22.74 6.71
C LYS A 307 48.52 23.20 7.64
N SER A 308 48.16 23.67 8.85
CA SER A 308 49.12 24.11 9.85
C SER A 308 50.02 22.97 10.35
N SER A 309 49.46 21.77 10.51
CA SER A 309 50.21 20.58 10.93
C SER A 309 51.22 20.14 9.87
N ILE A 310 50.84 20.15 8.58
CA ILE A 310 51.74 19.82 7.47
C ILE A 310 52.92 20.83 7.43
N ALA A 311 52.62 22.12 7.58
CA ALA A 311 53.64 23.16 7.65
C ALA A 311 54.57 22.97 8.86
N ALA A 312 54.03 22.65 10.04
CA ALA A 312 54.83 22.40 11.25
C ALA A 312 55.75 21.17 11.11
N VAL A 313 55.30 20.10 10.43
CA VAL A 313 56.14 18.93 10.14
C VAL A 313 57.27 19.30 9.18
N ARG A 314 57.00 20.12 8.16
CA ARG A 314 58.03 20.63 7.25
C ARG A 314 59.06 21.49 7.98
N ASP A 315 58.59 22.44 8.79
CA ASP A 315 59.45 23.30 9.61
C ASP A 315 60.33 22.48 10.56
N TYR A 316 59.79 21.43 11.19
CA TYR A 316 60.56 20.54 12.04
C TYR A 316 61.61 19.75 11.23
N CYS A 317 61.23 19.24 10.05
CA CYS A 317 62.13 18.53 9.16
C CYS A 317 63.31 19.40 8.72
N ASP A 318 63.02 20.62 8.25
CA ASP A 318 64.02 21.55 7.71
C ASP A 318 64.96 22.09 8.80
N ASN A 319 64.40 22.45 9.96
CA ASN A 319 65.17 23.14 11.01
C ASN A 319 65.76 22.21 12.07
N THR A 320 65.18 21.03 12.32
CA THR A 320 65.57 20.15 13.43
C THR A 320 66.00 18.76 12.98
N ALA A 321 65.17 18.08 12.19
CA ALA A 321 65.38 16.65 11.89
C ALA A 321 66.50 16.42 10.88
N LEU A 322 66.53 17.13 9.75
CA LEU A 322 67.57 16.98 8.72
C LEU A 322 68.99 17.25 9.26
N PRO A 323 69.25 18.29 10.09
CA PRO A 323 70.54 18.46 10.75
C PRO A 323 70.93 17.28 11.65
N ALA A 324 69.98 16.74 12.42
CA ALA A 324 70.21 15.59 13.30
C ALA A 324 70.45 14.31 12.48
N PHE A 325 69.70 14.09 11.40
CA PHE A 325 69.86 12.96 10.48
C PHE A 325 71.19 13.01 9.74
N ALA A 326 71.67 14.20 9.35
CA ALA A 326 73.00 14.37 8.76
C ALA A 326 74.12 14.00 9.74
N ALA A 327 73.95 14.27 11.04
CA ALA A 327 74.89 13.85 12.08
C ALA A 327 74.85 12.32 12.32
N LEU A 328 73.66 11.73 12.30
CA LEU A 328 73.46 10.28 12.45
C LEU A 328 74.03 9.49 11.26
N LYS A 329 73.80 9.97 10.03
CA LYS A 329 74.35 9.38 8.80
C LYS A 329 75.88 9.29 8.83
N LYS A 330 76.54 10.27 9.47
CA LYS A 330 78.00 10.28 9.67
C LYS A 330 78.48 9.27 10.73
N SER A 331 77.65 8.93 11.73
CA SER A 331 78.06 8.11 12.89
C SER A 331 77.60 6.67 12.84
N SER A 332 76.47 6.35 12.19
CA SER A 332 75.87 5.01 12.17
C SER A 332 75.53 4.49 10.78
N SER A 333 75.85 5.23 9.71
CA SER A 333 75.54 4.88 8.31
C SER A 333 74.05 4.64 7.99
N ILE A 334 73.15 5.01 8.91
CA ILE A 334 71.70 4.98 8.71
C ILE A 334 71.27 6.34 8.14
N ASP A 335 70.59 6.33 6.99
CA ASP A 335 70.06 7.53 6.36
C ASP A 335 68.55 7.65 6.62
N LEU A 336 68.18 8.63 7.45
CA LEU A 336 66.78 8.97 7.76
C LEU A 336 66.28 10.20 6.98
N ALA A 337 67.14 10.82 6.15
CA ALA A 337 66.74 11.98 5.34
C ALA A 337 65.49 11.74 4.46
N PRO A 338 65.26 10.52 3.90
CA PRO A 338 64.05 10.25 3.13
C PRO A 338 62.73 10.43 3.92
N LEU A 339 62.77 10.37 5.26
CA LEU A 339 61.57 10.61 6.08
C LEU A 339 61.11 12.08 6.05
N CYS A 340 61.97 12.99 5.61
CA CYS A 340 61.67 14.41 5.40
C CYS A 340 61.54 14.77 3.91
N GLU A 341 61.56 13.78 3.02
CA GLU A 341 61.43 13.99 1.58
C GLU A 341 59.95 13.88 1.18
N PHE A 342 59.23 14.99 1.33
CA PHE A 342 57.85 15.14 0.87
C PHE A 342 57.67 16.50 0.19
N GLU A 343 56.60 16.63 -0.59
CA GLU A 343 56.27 17.84 -1.35
C GLU A 343 56.04 19.06 -0.45
N GLU A 344 56.00 20.25 -1.05
CA GLU A 344 55.73 21.49 -0.33
C GLU A 344 54.35 21.45 0.37
N PRO A 345 54.21 22.04 1.57
CA PRO A 345 52.98 21.96 2.37
C PRO A 345 51.70 22.30 1.61
N GLU A 346 51.74 23.31 0.73
CA GLU A 346 50.63 23.69 -0.13
C GLU A 346 50.23 22.59 -1.12
N ALA A 347 51.19 21.88 -1.70
CA ALA A 347 50.94 20.80 -2.66
C ALA A 347 50.32 19.58 -1.96
N VAL A 348 50.88 19.19 -0.79
CA VAL A 348 50.35 18.10 0.03
C VAL A 348 48.92 18.41 0.49
N PHE A 349 48.66 19.64 0.96
CA PHE A 349 47.32 20.05 1.37
C PHE A 349 46.33 20.09 0.20
N ALA A 350 46.76 20.55 -0.97
CA ALA A 350 45.95 20.54 -2.18
C ALA A 350 45.56 19.12 -2.62
N ASP A 351 46.51 18.17 -2.56
CA ASP A 351 46.24 16.76 -2.89
C ASP A 351 45.23 16.14 -1.90
N ILE A 352 45.43 16.32 -0.58
CA ILE A 352 44.48 15.85 0.44
C ILE A 352 43.07 16.41 0.18
N THR A 353 42.97 17.71 -0.10
CA THR A 353 41.69 18.38 -0.37
C THR A 353 41.03 17.81 -1.64
N ALA A 354 41.81 17.58 -2.70
CA ALA A 354 41.32 16.97 -3.92
C ALA A 354 40.78 15.54 -3.70
N GLN A 355 41.50 14.72 -2.94
CA GLN A 355 41.07 13.35 -2.59
C GLN A 355 39.77 13.35 -1.77
N VAL A 356 39.65 14.26 -0.80
CA VAL A 356 38.42 14.38 0.01
C VAL A 356 37.25 14.83 -0.87
N LYS A 357 37.43 15.82 -1.73
CA LYS A 357 36.40 16.28 -2.68
C LYS A 357 35.97 15.17 -3.64
N GLN A 358 36.92 14.41 -4.18
CA GLN A 358 36.61 13.26 -5.03
C GLN A 358 35.76 12.24 -4.27
N ARG A 359 36.14 11.92 -3.02
CA ARG A 359 35.37 10.98 -2.21
C ARG A 359 33.97 11.50 -1.87
N GLN A 360 33.83 12.79 -1.53
CA GLN A 360 32.53 13.43 -1.30
C GLN A 360 31.63 13.32 -2.53
N SER A 361 32.14 13.62 -3.74
CA SER A 361 31.37 13.48 -4.98
C SER A 361 30.90 12.04 -5.22
N LEU A 362 31.78 11.05 -5.02
CA LEU A 362 31.41 9.65 -5.16
C LEU A 362 30.31 9.22 -4.18
N VAL A 363 30.38 9.67 -2.93
CA VAL A 363 29.36 9.36 -1.91
C VAL A 363 28.05 10.08 -2.24
N ARG A 364 28.09 11.36 -2.63
CA ARG A 364 26.90 12.10 -3.07
C ARG A 364 26.18 11.41 -4.21
N ASN A 365 26.91 11.03 -5.26
CA ASN A 365 26.35 10.32 -6.42
C ASN A 365 25.74 8.97 -6.03
N ALA A 366 26.33 8.26 -5.06
CA ALA A 366 25.78 6.99 -4.57
C ALA A 366 24.48 7.21 -3.79
N ILE A 367 24.42 8.24 -2.93
CA ILE A 367 23.21 8.57 -2.17
C ILE A 367 22.08 9.03 -3.11
N GLU A 368 22.38 9.88 -4.08
CA GLU A 368 21.40 10.31 -5.10
C GLU A 368 20.84 9.12 -5.89
N GLN A 369 21.66 8.12 -6.21
CA GLN A 369 21.19 6.89 -6.86
C GLN A 369 20.28 6.06 -5.95
N VAL A 370 20.57 5.99 -4.64
CA VAL A 370 19.72 5.28 -3.67
C VAL A 370 18.38 6.01 -3.50
N ILE A 371 18.37 7.34 -3.38
CA ILE A 371 17.14 8.15 -3.30
C ILE A 371 16.33 8.02 -4.57
N ALA A 372 16.97 8.05 -5.74
CA ALA A 372 16.29 7.75 -6.99
C ALA A 372 15.66 6.35 -6.95
N MET A 373 16.30 5.34 -6.35
CA MET A 373 15.73 4.01 -6.16
C MET A 373 14.52 3.97 -5.24
N LEU A 374 14.49 4.79 -4.20
CA LEU A 374 13.38 4.92 -3.25
C LEU A 374 12.15 5.60 -3.86
N THR A 375 12.36 6.59 -4.72
CA THR A 375 11.27 7.40 -5.28
C THR A 375 10.47 6.64 -6.35
N PRO A 376 9.13 6.52 -6.20
CA PRO A 376 8.26 5.85 -7.18
C PRO A 376 8.25 6.46 -8.59
N TYR A 377 8.71 7.70 -8.79
CA TYR A 377 8.56 8.47 -10.05
C TYR A 377 9.91 8.88 -10.70
N LYS A 378 10.91 7.97 -10.68
CA LYS A 378 12.32 8.17 -11.10
C LYS A 378 12.68 9.07 -12.29
N PHE A 379 11.79 9.27 -13.27
CA PHE A 379 12.07 10.02 -14.50
C PHE A 379 12.03 11.54 -14.32
N LYS A 380 11.41 11.98 -13.23
CA LYS A 380 11.50 13.35 -12.75
C LYS A 380 12.59 13.30 -11.69
N GLN A 381 13.69 14.02 -11.83
CA GLN A 381 14.74 14.05 -10.81
C GLN A 381 14.14 14.58 -9.50
N MET A 382 13.70 13.66 -8.63
CA MET A 382 12.89 13.97 -7.44
C MET A 382 13.79 13.99 -6.23
N LEU A 383 14.27 15.18 -5.87
CA LEU A 383 15.08 15.39 -4.67
C LEU A 383 14.34 16.15 -3.58
N SER A 384 13.04 16.46 -3.76
CA SER A 384 12.24 17.19 -2.76
C SER A 384 10.82 16.63 -2.59
N LYS A 385 10.25 16.88 -1.40
CA LYS A 385 8.89 16.50 -1.02
C LYS A 385 7.85 17.18 -1.92
N GLU A 386 8.09 18.42 -2.32
CA GLU A 386 7.21 19.20 -3.19
C GLU A 386 7.17 18.60 -4.60
N ALA A 387 8.33 18.23 -5.15
CA ALA A 387 8.40 17.58 -6.46
C ALA A 387 7.63 16.25 -6.43
N PHE A 388 7.75 15.49 -5.34
CA PHE A 388 7.00 14.25 -5.16
C PHE A 388 5.48 14.47 -5.14
N ALA A 389 4.99 15.45 -4.36
CA ALA A 389 3.57 15.77 -4.30
C ALA A 389 3.01 16.15 -5.68
N GLN A 390 3.76 16.92 -6.47
CA GLN A 390 3.38 17.29 -7.84
C GLN A 390 3.26 16.07 -8.75
N ALA A 391 4.21 15.12 -8.70
CA ALA A 391 4.06 13.92 -9.52
C ALA A 391 2.90 13.03 -9.09
N GLU A 392 2.58 12.98 -7.80
CA GLU A 392 1.41 12.23 -7.34
C GLU A 392 0.11 12.87 -7.83
N GLU A 393 0.05 14.20 -7.88
CA GLU A 393 -1.07 14.94 -8.48
C GLU A 393 -1.17 14.68 -9.98
N GLU A 394 -0.06 14.79 -10.72
CA GLU A 394 -0.05 14.47 -12.15
C GLU A 394 -0.44 13.00 -12.45
N ASP A 395 -0.02 12.04 -11.62
CA ASP A 395 -0.45 10.64 -11.75
C ASP A 395 -1.96 10.49 -11.52
N ARG A 396 -2.51 11.19 -10.51
CA ARG A 396 -3.97 11.23 -10.28
C ARG A 396 -4.72 11.82 -11.47
N ASP A 397 -4.22 12.90 -12.07
CA ASP A 397 -4.81 13.52 -13.25
C ASP A 397 -4.80 12.56 -14.44
N LEU A 398 -3.65 11.91 -14.71
CA LEU A 398 -3.55 10.91 -15.78
C LEU A 398 -4.50 9.72 -15.59
N VAL A 399 -4.66 9.25 -14.35
CA VAL A 399 -5.61 8.18 -14.01
C VAL A 399 -7.05 8.65 -14.25
N SER A 400 -7.37 9.90 -13.88
CA SER A 400 -8.68 10.50 -14.15
C SER A 400 -8.98 10.64 -15.64
N GLU A 401 -7.95 10.82 -16.47
CA GLU A 401 -8.04 10.84 -17.94
C GLU A 401 -8.08 9.43 -18.55
N GLY A 402 -8.13 8.37 -17.73
CA GLY A 402 -8.32 6.99 -18.16
C GLY A 402 -7.05 6.15 -18.25
N GLN A 403 -5.87 6.69 -17.89
CA GLN A 403 -4.66 5.88 -17.74
C GLN A 403 -4.81 4.87 -16.60
N LEU A 404 -4.16 3.72 -16.71
CA LEU A 404 -4.16 2.73 -15.63
C LEU A 404 -3.43 3.25 -14.39
N ALA A 405 -4.05 3.03 -13.22
CA ALA A 405 -3.46 3.34 -11.93
C ALA A 405 -2.15 2.57 -11.70
N GLY A 406 -1.13 3.26 -11.18
CA GLY A 406 0.17 2.66 -10.85
C GLY A 406 1.13 2.47 -12.03
N LEU A 407 0.71 2.79 -13.27
CA LEU A 407 1.58 2.68 -14.45
C LEU A 407 2.86 3.53 -14.32
N GLU A 408 2.74 4.77 -13.85
CA GLU A 408 3.90 5.64 -13.67
C GLU A 408 4.81 5.18 -12.53
N LYS A 409 4.25 4.56 -11.47
CA LYS A 409 5.02 3.99 -10.36
C LYS A 409 5.84 2.78 -10.81
N VAL A 410 5.24 1.85 -11.54
CA VAL A 410 5.90 0.63 -12.06
C VAL A 410 6.92 0.97 -13.13
N LYS A 411 6.68 2.01 -13.94
CA LYS A 411 7.62 2.46 -14.96
C LYS A 411 8.98 2.84 -14.39
N SER A 412 9.06 3.32 -13.15
CA SER A 412 10.33 3.67 -12.51
C SER A 412 11.23 2.46 -12.28
N VAL A 413 10.66 1.33 -11.89
CA VAL A 413 11.41 0.15 -11.46
C VAL A 413 11.63 -0.83 -12.62
N TYR A 414 10.66 -0.95 -13.52
CA TYR A 414 10.61 -2.02 -14.51
C TYR A 414 10.88 -1.58 -15.96
N MET A 415 11.29 -0.32 -16.17
CA MET A 415 11.50 0.27 -17.50
C MET A 415 12.41 -0.58 -18.40
N GLY A 416 11.96 -0.85 -19.63
CA GLY A 416 12.80 -1.23 -20.77
C GLY A 416 13.34 -2.68 -20.78
N LYS A 417 13.18 -3.45 -19.71
CA LYS A 417 13.84 -4.78 -19.58
C LYS A 417 12.94 -5.98 -19.87
N SER A 418 11.62 -5.88 -19.69
CA SER A 418 10.70 -7.03 -19.86
C SER A 418 9.74 -6.85 -21.04
N SER A 419 9.34 -7.98 -21.64
CA SER A 419 8.23 -8.04 -22.61
C SER A 419 6.93 -7.54 -21.98
N PHE A 420 6.73 -7.81 -20.69
CA PHE A 420 5.57 -7.34 -19.93
C PHE A 420 5.53 -5.81 -19.83
N TYR A 421 6.66 -5.14 -19.59
CA TYR A 421 6.70 -3.68 -19.59
C TYR A 421 6.38 -3.07 -20.97
N LYS A 422 6.84 -3.71 -22.06
CA LYS A 422 6.44 -3.34 -23.44
C LYS A 422 4.96 -3.54 -23.71
N TYR A 423 4.28 -4.41 -22.95
CA TYR A 423 2.84 -4.55 -22.96
C TYR A 423 2.18 -3.44 -22.13
N LEU A 424 2.65 -3.16 -20.91
CA LEU A 424 2.11 -2.12 -20.03
C LEU A 424 2.11 -0.74 -20.68
N ILE A 425 3.18 -0.36 -21.40
CA ILE A 425 3.26 0.95 -22.06
C ILE A 425 2.17 1.18 -23.13
N LYS A 426 1.50 0.11 -23.60
CA LYS A 426 0.37 0.22 -24.54
C LYS A 426 -0.92 0.71 -23.87
N TRP A 427 -0.97 0.69 -22.54
CA TRP A 427 -2.08 1.15 -21.71
C TRP A 427 -1.92 2.60 -21.22
N ARG A 428 -0.84 3.28 -21.59
CA ARG A 428 -0.66 4.71 -21.30
C ARG A 428 -1.77 5.53 -21.95
N LEU A 429 -1.97 6.76 -21.48
CA LEU A 429 -2.85 7.73 -22.12
C LEU A 429 -2.53 7.86 -23.63
N ASN A 430 -3.55 7.87 -24.47
CA ASN A 430 -3.44 7.84 -25.95
C ASN A 430 -2.75 6.58 -26.52
N GLY A 431 -2.57 5.54 -25.71
CA GLY A 431 -2.05 4.24 -26.11
C GLY A 431 -3.05 3.44 -26.95
N PRO A 432 -2.57 2.39 -27.67
CA PRO A 432 -3.44 1.60 -28.54
C PRO A 432 -4.58 0.89 -27.80
N PHE A 433 -4.40 0.50 -26.52
CA PHE A 433 -5.49 -0.16 -25.78
C PHE A 433 -6.60 0.80 -25.37
N LEU A 434 -6.25 1.99 -24.87
CA LEU A 434 -7.27 3.00 -24.56
C LEU A 434 -7.99 3.48 -25.82
N LYS A 435 -7.28 3.65 -26.94
CA LYS A 435 -7.92 3.95 -28.23
C LYS A 435 -8.90 2.88 -28.68
N LEU A 436 -8.61 1.60 -28.42
CA LEU A 436 -9.54 0.51 -28.72
C LEU A 436 -10.77 0.54 -27.81
N ILE A 437 -10.62 0.99 -26.56
CA ILE A 437 -11.74 1.23 -25.64
C ILE A 437 -12.60 2.37 -26.17
N ASP A 438 -12.00 3.50 -26.55
CA ASP A 438 -12.73 4.64 -27.11
C ASP A 438 -13.50 4.23 -28.39
N GLN A 439 -12.87 3.43 -29.26
CA GLN A 439 -13.52 2.89 -30.46
C GLN A 439 -14.70 1.97 -30.14
N LEU A 440 -14.60 1.18 -29.09
CA LEU A 440 -15.70 0.32 -28.63
C LEU A 440 -16.84 1.16 -28.05
N GLU A 441 -16.53 2.27 -27.38
CA GLU A 441 -17.52 3.24 -26.90
C GLU A 441 -18.29 3.86 -28.06
N VAL A 442 -17.58 4.36 -29.07
CA VAL A 442 -18.20 4.90 -30.30
C VAL A 442 -19.08 3.85 -30.97
N LEU A 443 -18.61 2.61 -31.09
CA LEU A 443 -19.41 1.52 -31.66
C LEU A 443 -20.68 1.25 -30.84
N SER A 444 -20.59 1.28 -29.51
CA SER A 444 -21.74 1.12 -28.62
C SER A 444 -22.78 2.23 -28.83
N ASP A 445 -22.34 3.48 -28.95
CA ASP A 445 -23.21 4.62 -29.22
C ASP A 445 -23.88 4.53 -30.60
N GLU A 446 -23.12 4.13 -31.62
CA GLU A 446 -23.62 3.89 -32.98
C GLU A 446 -24.70 2.79 -32.99
N LEU A 447 -24.46 1.70 -32.26
CA LEU A 447 -25.41 0.60 -32.11
C LEU A 447 -26.69 1.03 -31.37
N ALA A 448 -26.57 1.82 -30.29
CA ALA A 448 -27.74 2.36 -29.60
C ALA A 448 -28.59 3.27 -30.51
N GLN A 449 -27.95 4.12 -31.32
CA GLN A 449 -28.65 4.94 -32.31
C GLN A 449 -29.31 4.10 -33.41
N ALA A 450 -28.66 3.02 -33.85
CA ALA A 450 -29.23 2.10 -34.82
C ALA A 450 -30.47 1.39 -34.27
N VAL A 451 -30.47 0.98 -32.99
CA VAL A 451 -31.64 0.40 -32.31
C VAL A 451 -32.80 1.38 -32.27
N GLU A 452 -32.56 2.65 -31.90
CA GLU A 452 -33.61 3.67 -31.91
C GLU A 452 -34.14 3.96 -33.31
N THR A 453 -33.32 3.79 -34.34
CA THR A 453 -33.75 3.89 -35.73
C THR A 453 -34.61 2.69 -36.11
N ALA A 454 -34.22 1.47 -35.73
CA ALA A 454 -34.99 0.25 -35.97
C ALA A 454 -36.37 0.31 -35.32
N LYS A 455 -36.47 0.78 -34.07
CA LYS A 455 -37.75 1.03 -33.38
C LYS A 455 -38.67 1.99 -34.15
N LYS A 456 -38.12 3.10 -34.66
CA LYS A 456 -38.90 4.06 -35.45
C LYS A 456 -39.43 3.44 -36.75
N ASN A 457 -38.61 2.61 -37.39
CA ASN A 457 -39.00 1.89 -38.60
C ASN A 457 -40.12 0.88 -38.29
N LEU A 458 -40.02 0.13 -37.19
CA LEU A 458 -41.09 -0.78 -36.74
C LEU A 458 -42.40 -0.05 -36.43
N ALA A 459 -42.34 1.06 -35.69
CA ALA A 459 -43.53 1.86 -35.42
C ALA A 459 -44.19 2.38 -36.71
N ALA A 460 -43.38 2.73 -37.73
CA ALA A 460 -43.90 3.09 -39.04
C ALA A 460 -44.53 1.90 -39.78
N LEU A 461 -43.94 0.70 -39.68
CA LEU A 461 -44.52 -0.53 -40.23
C LEU A 461 -45.84 -0.89 -39.55
N GLN A 462 -45.94 -0.75 -38.22
CA GLN A 462 -47.20 -0.89 -37.48
C GLN A 462 -48.26 0.09 -37.95
N ALA A 463 -47.91 1.37 -38.11
CA ALA A 463 -48.84 2.37 -38.62
C ALA A 463 -49.29 2.05 -40.06
N ASN A 464 -48.38 1.59 -40.91
CA ASN A 464 -48.70 1.19 -42.28
C ASN A 464 -49.57 -0.07 -42.33
N LEU A 465 -49.31 -1.05 -41.47
CA LEU A 465 -50.14 -2.23 -41.34
C LEU A 465 -51.55 -1.82 -40.94
N LEU A 466 -51.72 -1.09 -39.83
CA LEU A 466 -53.01 -0.59 -39.36
C LEU A 466 -53.78 0.19 -40.44
N ALA A 467 -53.08 1.04 -41.19
CA ALA A 467 -53.67 1.76 -42.31
C ALA A 467 -54.14 0.82 -43.43
N ALA A 468 -53.33 -0.18 -43.80
CA ALA A 468 -53.69 -1.19 -44.78
C ALA A 468 -54.88 -2.03 -44.31
N GLN A 469 -54.96 -2.38 -43.01
CA GLN A 469 -56.10 -3.10 -42.45
C GLN A 469 -57.38 -2.28 -42.54
N LYS A 470 -57.32 -1.00 -42.17
CA LYS A 470 -58.46 -0.10 -42.25
C LYS A 470 -58.95 0.08 -43.68
N GLU A 471 -58.03 0.26 -44.62
CA GLU A 471 -58.37 0.40 -46.03
C GLU A 471 -59.01 -0.88 -46.59
N LEU A 472 -58.49 -2.04 -46.19
CA LEU A 472 -59.09 -3.32 -46.53
C LEU A 472 -60.52 -3.42 -45.97
N GLN A 473 -60.71 -3.08 -44.70
CA GLN A 473 -62.03 -3.11 -44.06
C GLN A 473 -63.03 -2.19 -44.75
N ASP A 474 -62.64 -0.95 -45.04
CA ASP A 474 -63.47 0.02 -45.77
C ASP A 474 -63.87 -0.51 -47.15
N ASN A 475 -63.00 -1.29 -47.80
CA ASN A 475 -63.29 -1.87 -49.12
C ASN A 475 -64.17 -3.12 -49.03
N ILE A 476 -63.98 -3.97 -48.01
CA ILE A 476 -64.88 -5.10 -47.71
C ILE A 476 -66.29 -4.58 -47.42
N ASP A 477 -66.42 -3.51 -46.63
CA ASP A 477 -67.72 -2.91 -46.32
C ASP A 477 -68.43 -2.36 -47.56
N LYS A 478 -67.70 -1.72 -48.48
CA LYS A 478 -68.26 -1.28 -49.77
C LYS A 478 -68.71 -2.44 -50.65
N LEU A 479 -67.93 -3.53 -50.66
CA LEU A 479 -68.26 -4.75 -51.41
C LEU A 479 -69.49 -5.45 -50.85
N ALA A 480 -69.58 -5.55 -49.53
CA ALA A 480 -70.75 -6.02 -48.80
C ALA A 480 -72.01 -5.22 -49.17
N GLU A 481 -71.93 -3.89 -49.11
CA GLU A 481 -73.03 -3.01 -49.48
C GLU A 481 -73.42 -3.15 -50.96
N ALA A 482 -72.45 -3.37 -51.85
CA ALA A 482 -72.72 -3.61 -53.27
C ALA A 482 -73.41 -4.96 -53.49
N ALA A 483 -72.95 -6.02 -52.82
CA ALA A 483 -73.53 -7.35 -52.89
C ALA A 483 -74.97 -7.40 -52.36
N LEU A 484 -75.29 -6.65 -51.29
CA LEU A 484 -76.66 -6.54 -50.75
C LEU A 484 -77.65 -5.82 -51.70
N LYS A 485 -77.14 -5.08 -52.70
CA LYS A 485 -77.95 -4.41 -53.73
C LYS A 485 -78.23 -5.29 -54.95
N VAL A 486 -77.56 -6.44 -55.05
CA VAL A 486 -77.87 -7.46 -56.07
C VAL A 486 -79.12 -8.23 -55.65
N ASP A 487 -79.97 -8.59 -56.61
CA ASP A 487 -81.25 -9.28 -56.40
C ASP A 487 -81.01 -10.78 -56.12
N ASN A 488 -80.34 -11.05 -54.99
CA ASN A 488 -80.02 -12.40 -54.51
C ASN A 488 -81.21 -13.00 -53.75
N SER A 489 -81.28 -14.34 -53.71
CA SER A 489 -82.29 -15.02 -52.90
C SER A 489 -82.13 -14.68 -51.41
N ALA A 490 -83.22 -14.71 -50.64
CA ALA A 490 -83.19 -14.35 -49.22
C ALA A 490 -82.21 -15.19 -48.37
N ALA A 491 -81.89 -16.41 -48.82
CA ALA A 491 -80.90 -17.27 -48.17
C ALA A 491 -79.46 -16.82 -48.46
N GLU A 492 -79.13 -16.52 -49.73
CA GLU A 492 -77.82 -15.98 -50.13
C GLU A 492 -77.55 -14.61 -49.49
N LYS A 493 -78.60 -13.80 -49.31
CA LYS A 493 -78.50 -12.50 -48.65
C LYS A 493 -78.17 -12.62 -47.16
N ALA A 494 -78.75 -13.61 -46.47
CA ALA A 494 -78.47 -13.88 -45.06
C ALA A 494 -77.05 -14.45 -44.84
N GLU A 495 -76.58 -15.35 -45.72
CA GLU A 495 -75.20 -15.85 -45.69
C GLU A 495 -74.18 -14.73 -45.97
N LEU A 496 -74.48 -13.80 -46.89
CA LEU A 496 -73.65 -12.62 -47.14
C LEU A 496 -73.60 -11.68 -45.94
N GLU A 497 -74.74 -11.40 -45.29
CA GLU A 497 -74.77 -10.57 -44.07
C GLU A 497 -73.97 -11.21 -42.93
N GLU A 498 -74.10 -12.52 -42.72
CA GLU A 498 -73.33 -13.26 -41.71
C GLU A 498 -71.83 -13.27 -42.03
N CYS A 499 -71.45 -13.40 -43.30
CA CYS A 499 -70.06 -13.33 -43.73
C CYS A 499 -69.44 -11.95 -43.50
N VAL A 500 -70.19 -10.89 -43.77
CA VAL A 500 -69.74 -9.50 -43.56
C VAL A 500 -69.61 -9.18 -42.06
N GLU A 501 -70.54 -9.68 -41.24
CA GLU A 501 -70.45 -9.59 -39.77
C GLU A 501 -69.26 -10.38 -39.21
N SER A 502 -68.99 -11.58 -39.73
CA SER A 502 -67.82 -12.39 -39.39
C SER A 502 -66.51 -11.64 -39.67
N LEU A 503 -66.40 -11.02 -40.85
CA LEU A 503 -65.23 -10.24 -41.25
C LEU A 503 -65.07 -8.97 -40.40
N LYS A 504 -66.16 -8.26 -40.14
CA LYS A 504 -66.16 -7.15 -39.18
C LYS A 504 -65.66 -7.60 -37.82
N ARG A 505 -66.10 -8.74 -37.30
CA ARG A 505 -65.64 -9.23 -35.99
C ARG A 505 -64.16 -9.60 -35.98
N GLN A 506 -63.65 -10.28 -37.01
CA GLN A 506 -62.22 -10.58 -37.14
C GLN A 506 -61.37 -9.31 -37.24
N SER A 507 -61.77 -8.34 -38.07
CA SER A 507 -61.09 -7.04 -38.15
C SER A 507 -61.13 -6.28 -36.82
N THR A 508 -62.25 -6.32 -36.09
CA THR A 508 -62.40 -5.58 -34.83
C THR A 508 -61.62 -6.21 -33.69
N SER A 509 -61.53 -7.55 -33.61
CA SER A 509 -60.69 -8.20 -32.58
C SER A 509 -59.20 -7.95 -32.81
N MET A 510 -58.77 -7.79 -34.07
CA MET A 510 -57.39 -7.46 -34.44
C MET A 510 -57.02 -5.98 -34.18
N ALA A 511 -57.98 -5.07 -34.04
CA ALA A 511 -57.72 -3.64 -33.81
C ALA A 511 -57.77 -3.21 -32.32
N THR A 512 -58.15 -4.13 -31.41
CA THR A 512 -58.36 -3.84 -29.98
C THR A 512 -57.35 -4.50 -29.03
N ASN A 513 -56.48 -5.37 -29.54
CA ASN A 513 -55.29 -5.86 -28.84
C ASN A 513 -54.07 -5.08 -29.33
#